data_AF-A0A9W7FD91-F1
#
_entry.id   AF-A0A9W7FD91-F1
#
_cell.length_a   1.000
_cell.length_b   1.000
_cell.length_c   1.000
_cell.angle_alpha   90.00
_cell.angle_beta   90.00
_cell.angle_gamma   90.00
#
_symmetry.space_group_name_H-M   'P 1'
#
loop_
_entity.id
_entity.type
_entity.pdbx_description
1 polymer ?
#
loop_
_entity_poly.entity_id
_entity_poly.type
_entity_poly.pdbx_seq_one_letter_code
_entity_poly.pdbx_strand_id
1 'polypeptide(L)'
;MTLFTTFVGATSGILLQLYSNGVRKLPYLRQPWLLPTFAIIGGYVGHKYPKLEAELREDVNQIRARRGLGPLRDGQSMPDVDFSKLMKTEE
;
A
#
# COMPACT_ATOMS: atom_id res chain seq x y z
N MET A 1 1.06 -8.66 -9.90
CA MET A 1 2.33 -9.36 -9.55
C MET A 1 2.30 -9.74 -8.06
N THR A 2 1.60 -10.81 -7.69
CA THR A 2 1.35 -11.18 -6.29
C THR A 2 2.57 -11.77 -5.57
N LEU A 3 3.42 -12.51 -6.30
CA LEU A 3 4.62 -13.11 -5.70
C LEU A 3 5.65 -12.04 -5.32
N PHE A 4 5.91 -11.07 -6.21
CA PHE A 4 6.84 -9.99 -5.93
C PHE A 4 6.39 -9.13 -4.74
N THR A 5 5.12 -8.75 -4.67
CA THR A 5 4.60 -7.96 -3.53
C THR A 5 4.65 -8.74 -2.22
N THR A 6 4.45 -10.06 -2.27
CA THR A 6 4.60 -10.94 -1.11
C THR A 6 6.07 -10.99 -0.65
N PHE A 7 7.02 -11.12 -1.59
CA PHE A 7 8.45 -11.09 -1.27
C PHE A 7 8.88 -9.75 -0.67
N VAL A 8 8.44 -8.63 -1.27
CA VAL A 8 8.70 -7.28 -0.74
C VAL A 8 8.08 -7.09 0.65
N GLY A 9 6.86 -7.59 0.85
CA GLY A 9 6.21 -7.60 2.16
C GLY A 9 7.02 -8.40 3.19
N ALA A 10 7.44 -9.61 2.84
CA ALA A 10 8.21 -10.48 3.74
C ALA A 10 9.58 -9.88 4.09
N THR A 11 10.32 -9.33 3.11
CA THR A 11 11.60 -8.67 3.37
C THR A 11 11.43 -7.41 4.21
N SER A 12 10.38 -6.62 3.98
CA SER A 12 10.07 -5.45 4.82
C SER A 12 9.78 -5.83 6.28
N GLY A 13 9.08 -6.95 6.51
CA GLY A 13 8.83 -7.47 7.87
C GLY A 13 10.12 -7.90 8.58
N ILE A 14 11.03 -8.57 7.86
CA ILE A 14 12.35 -8.93 8.38
C ILE A 14 13.17 -7.68 8.72
N LEU A 15 13.20 -6.70 7.82
CA LEU A 15 13.90 -5.43 8.04
C LEU A 15 13.35 -4.69 9.26
N LEU A 16 12.03 -4.67 9.44
CA LEU A 16 11.39 -4.04 10.60
C LEU A 16 11.83 -4.70 11.93
N GLN A 17 11.94 -6.03 11.94
CA GLN A 17 12.40 -6.78 13.12
C GLN A 17 13.89 -6.50 13.42
N LEU A 18 14.73 -6.46 12.38
CA LEU A 18 16.14 -6.10 12.52
C LEU A 18 16.31 -4.65 13.01
N TYR A 19 15.49 -3.73 12.49
CA TYR A 19 15.46 -2.33 12.90
C TYR A 19 15.06 -2.19 14.37
N SER A 20 14.01 -2.90 14.81
CA SER A 20 13.57 -2.90 16.21
C SER A 20 14.69 -3.34 17.16
N ASN A 21 15.43 -4.39 16.79
CA ASN A 21 16.57 -4.88 17.57
C ASN A 21 17.76 -3.91 17.56
N GLY A 22 18.02 -3.26 16.42
CA GLY A 22 19.05 -2.23 16.28
C GLY A 22 18.81 -1.00 17.15
N VAL A 23 17.56 -0.50 17.19
CA VAL A 23 17.17 0.64 18.05
C VAL A 23 17.35 0.30 19.53
N ARG A 24 17.11 -0.96 19.93
CA ARG A 24 17.28 -1.42 21.32
C ARG A 24 18.72 -1.75 21.68
N LYS A 25 19.68 -1.60 20.76
CA LYS A 25 21.09 -2.04 20.91
C LYS A 25 21.22 -3.51 21.33
N LEU A 26 20.24 -4.34 20.99
CA LEU A 26 20.23 -5.77 21.29
C LEU A 26 20.86 -6.54 20.12
N PRO A 27 21.51 -7.70 20.36
CA PRO A 27 22.02 -8.53 19.28
C PRO A 27 20.88 -8.90 18.33
N TYR A 28 21.11 -8.74 17.03
CA TYR A 28 20.09 -8.84 15.98
C TYR A 28 19.25 -10.13 16.02
N LEU A 29 19.84 -11.23 16.51
CA LEU A 29 19.24 -12.57 16.55
C LEU A 29 18.88 -13.03 17.97
N ARG A 30 18.51 -12.13 18.89
CA ARG A 30 18.11 -12.51 20.26
C ARG A 30 16.97 -13.52 20.30
N GLN A 31 15.97 -13.38 19.42
CA GLN A 31 14.82 -14.29 19.32
C GLN A 31 14.63 -14.68 17.84
N PRO A 32 15.28 -15.77 17.38
CA PRO A 32 15.32 -16.13 15.96
C PRO A 32 13.93 -16.48 15.41
N TRP A 33 13.01 -16.92 16.26
CA TRP A 33 11.61 -17.23 15.91
C TRP A 33 10.78 -16.00 15.54
N LEU A 34 11.16 -14.80 15.98
CA LEU A 34 10.42 -13.60 15.60
C LEU A 34 10.63 -13.24 14.13
N LEU A 35 11.81 -13.51 13.58
CA LEU A 35 12.13 -13.22 12.18
C LEU A 35 11.14 -13.87 11.19
N PRO A 36 10.89 -15.19 11.23
CA PRO A 36 9.91 -15.82 10.36
C PRO A 36 8.48 -15.36 10.69
N THR A 37 8.14 -15.05 11.94
CA THR A 37 6.81 -14.50 12.28
C THR A 37 6.57 -13.16 11.58
N PHE A 38 7.52 -12.23 11.66
CA PHE A 38 7.41 -10.94 10.97
C PHE A 38 7.50 -11.07 9.44
N ALA A 39 8.26 -12.03 8.92
CA ALA A 39 8.28 -12.33 7.49
C ALA A 39 6.92 -12.85 6.98
N ILE A 40 6.27 -13.74 7.74
CA ILE A 40 4.95 -14.28 7.40
C ILE A 40 3.89 -13.17 7.46
N ILE A 41 3.90 -12.36 8.52
CA ILE A 41 2.98 -11.22 8.66
C ILE A 41 3.19 -10.23 7.51
N GLY A 42 4.45 -9.84 7.23
CA GLY A 42 4.79 -8.94 6.14
C GLY A 42 4.38 -9.50 4.77
N GLY A 43 4.61 -10.80 4.53
CA GLY A 43 4.19 -11.47 3.31
C GLY A 43 2.67 -11.52 3.14
N TYR A 44 1.92 -11.79 4.21
CA TYR A 44 0.46 -11.77 4.19
C TYR A 44 -0.08 -10.38 3.85
N VAL A 45 0.48 -9.33 4.45
CA VAL A 45 0.15 -7.94 4.13
C VAL A 45 0.49 -7.63 2.67
N GLY A 46 1.68 -8.01 2.20
CA GLY A 46 2.09 -7.85 0.79
C GLY A 46 1.21 -8.60 -0.21
N HIS A 47 0.58 -9.70 0.19
CA HIS A 47 -0.39 -10.44 -0.63
C HIS A 47 -1.77 -9.76 -0.67
N LYS A 48 -2.23 -9.18 0.46
CA LYS A 48 -3.53 -8.50 0.56
C LYS A 48 -3.53 -7.10 -0.03
N TYR A 49 -2.41 -6.39 0.08
CA TYR A 49 -2.24 -5.02 -0.39
C TYR A 49 -2.72 -4.76 -1.83
N PRO A 50 -2.32 -5.53 -2.86
CA PRO A 50 -2.75 -5.26 -4.24
C PRO A 50 -4.26 -5.42 -4.47
N LYS A 51 -4.93 -6.27 -3.68
CA LYS A 51 -6.40 -6.40 -3.75
C LYS A 51 -7.08 -5.16 -3.18
N LEU A 52 -6.57 -4.69 -2.04
CA LEU A 52 -7.07 -3.50 -1.36
C LEU A 52 -6.84 -2.23 -2.21
N GLU A 53 -5.68 -2.15 -2.88
CA GLU A 53 -5.38 -1.07 -3.83
C GLU A 53 -6.35 -1.05 -5.02
N ALA A 54 -6.71 -2.22 -5.57
CA ALA A 54 -7.68 -2.32 -6.66
C ALA A 54 -9.09 -1.88 -6.22
N GLU A 55 -9.55 -2.35 -5.07
CA GLU A 55 -10.87 -1.99 -4.50
C GLU A 55 -10.97 -0.49 -4.23
N LEU A 56 -9.96 0.11 -3.58
CA LEU A 56 -9.93 1.56 -3.34
C LEU A 56 -9.91 2.36 -4.65
N ARG A 57 -9.23 1.86 -5.69
CA ARG A 57 -9.23 2.52 -7.01
C ARG A 57 -10.61 2.52 -7.64
N GLU A 58 -11.34 1.41 -7.54
CA GLU A 58 -12.72 1.33 -8.03
C GLU A 58 -13.63 2.30 -7.31
N ASP A 59 -13.58 2.35 -5.98
CA ASP A 59 -14.36 3.29 -5.17
C ASP A 59 -14.06 4.75 -5.54
N VAL A 60 -12.77 5.08 -5.67
CA VAL A 60 -12.33 6.41 -6.08
C VAL A 60 -12.79 6.75 -7.50
N ASN A 61 -12.81 5.78 -8.41
CA ASN A 61 -13.30 5.97 -9.78
C ASN A 61 -14.81 6.17 -9.83
N GLN A 62 -15.59 5.51 -8.95
CA GLN A 62 -17.02 5.80 -8.80
C GLN A 62 -17.27 7.24 -8.34
N ILE A 63 -16.50 7.72 -7.35
CA ILE A 63 -16.60 9.11 -6.87
C ILE A 63 -16.23 10.08 -7.99
N ARG A 64 -15.20 9.79 -8.79
CA ARG A 64 -14.80 10.61 -9.95
C ARG A 64 -15.86 10.63 -11.03
N ALA A 65 -16.46 9.49 -11.36
CA ALA A 65 -17.52 9.40 -12.35
C ALA A 65 -18.74 10.25 -11.96
N ARG A 66 -19.12 10.24 -10.67
CA ARG A 66 -20.19 11.12 -10.14
C ARG A 66 -19.88 12.60 -10.30
N ARG A 67 -18.59 12.97 -10.36
CA ARG A 67 -18.11 14.35 -10.52
C ARG A 67 -17.75 14.69 -11.97
N GLY A 68 -18.05 13.81 -12.94
CA GLY A 68 -17.72 14.01 -14.35
C GLY A 68 -16.22 13.96 -14.68
N LEU A 69 -15.40 13.40 -13.78
CA LEU A 69 -13.95 13.25 -13.97
C LEU A 69 -13.63 11.89 -14.59
N GLY A 70 -12.57 11.83 -15.41
CA GLY A 70 -12.09 10.59 -16.02
C GLY A 70 -11.52 9.59 -14.99
N PRO A 71 -11.45 8.29 -15.33
CA PRO A 71 -10.98 7.25 -14.41
C PRO A 71 -9.48 7.34 -14.17
N LEU A 72 -9.05 7.07 -12.93
CA LEU A 72 -7.64 6.81 -12.62
C LEU A 72 -7.23 5.45 -13.19
N ARG A 73 -6.13 5.46 -13.92
CA ARG A 73 -5.48 4.28 -14.49
C ARG A 73 -4.23 3.93 -13.69
N ASP A 74 -3.90 2.65 -13.60
CA ASP A 74 -2.72 2.17 -12.87
C ASP A 74 -1.45 2.91 -13.31
N GLY A 75 -0.74 3.52 -12.36
CA GLY A 75 0.51 4.24 -12.60
C GLY A 75 0.37 5.71 -13.04
N GLN A 76 -0.85 6.24 -13.17
CA GLN A 76 -1.06 7.68 -13.41
C GLN A 76 -1.07 8.44 -12.07
N SER A 77 -0.26 9.50 -11.96
CA SER A 77 -0.42 10.49 -10.89
C SER A 77 -1.79 11.14 -11.02
N MET A 78 -2.33 11.60 -9.88
CA MET A 78 -3.58 12.36 -9.86
C MET A 78 -3.48 13.48 -10.91
N PRO A 79 -4.35 13.52 -11.94
CA PRO A 79 -4.35 14.64 -12.87
C PRO A 79 -4.68 15.90 -12.07
N ASP A 80 -4.02 17.02 -12.39
CA ASP A 80 -4.23 18.29 -11.72
C ASP A 80 -5.73 18.60 -11.68
N VAL A 81 -6.28 18.66 -10.47
CA VAL A 81 -7.71 18.82 -10.27
C VAL A 81 -8.07 20.26 -10.63
N ASP A 82 -8.69 20.45 -11.78
CA ASP A 82 -9.21 21.76 -12.19
C ASP A 82 -10.51 22.05 -11.42
N PHE A 83 -10.35 22.66 -10.23
CA PHE A 83 -11.45 22.98 -9.30
C PHE A 83 -12.50 23.93 -9.92
N SER A 84 -12.17 24.63 -11.01
CA SER A 84 -13.09 25.53 -11.71
C SER A 84 -14.27 24.78 -12.35
N LYS A 85 -14.10 23.51 -12.73
CA LYS A 85 -15.17 22.68 -13.31
C LYS A 85 -16.10 22.11 -12.24
N LEU A 86 -15.60 21.87 -11.03
CA LEU A 86 -16.41 21.34 -9.93
C LEU A 86 -17.42 22.37 -9.42
N MET A 87 -17.05 23.66 -9.38
CA MET A 87 -17.96 24.72 -8.93
C MET A 87 -19.00 25.15 -9.97
N LYS A 88 -18.91 24.69 -11.23
CA LYS A 88 -19.90 25.00 -12.27
C LYS A 88 -21.04 23.99 -12.38
N THR A 89 -20.99 22.88 -11.62
CA THR A 89 -22.00 21.81 -11.72
C THR A 89 -23.05 21.91 -10.61
N GLU A 90 -22.97 22.91 -9.72
CA GLU A 90 -23.92 23.18 -8.63
C GLU A 90 -24.85 24.39 -8.90
N GLU A 91 -24.84 24.96 -10.11
CA GLU A 91 -25.86 25.91 -10.60
C GLU A 91 -26.75 25.24 -11.67
#